data_AF-A0A7S2TXJ2-F1
#
_entry.id   AF-A0A7S2TXJ2-F1
#
_cell.length_a   1.000
_cell.length_b   1.000
_cell.length_c   1.000
_cell.angle_alpha   90.00
_cell.angle_beta   90.00
_cell.angle_gamma   90.00
#
_symmetry.space_group_name_H-M   'P 1'
#
loop_
_entity.id
_entity.type
_entity.pdbx_description
1 polymer ?
#
loop_
_entity_poly.entity_id
_entity_poly.type
_entity_poly.pdbx_seq_one_letter_code
_entity_poly.pdbx_strand_id
1 'polypeptide(L)'
;MFSLTKRLKEAVSLTNKLDQKRFPKVLGRVIQKLGDHQATRIFTADEEQQLAGILGLDQSELEMMLSLSRYVFEQAAYHNSSASNLMKSLQEAGMAESAAEAFATVWKASRGGMIKKLQSYTLGTPMVLKGTDWRFRLKMSTKSIEKEKELKSILRMTVGAPSYDMDGGDGLGGLGGEQISMELGRDGLVDLYSKLEKIQTQIDALTKK
;
A
#
# COMPACT_ATOMS: atom_id res chain seq x y z
N MET A 1 7.31 11.41 15.88
CA MET A 1 7.41 10.57 14.67
C MET A 1 8.43 9.46 14.85
N PHE A 2 9.66 9.75 15.31
CA PHE A 2 10.69 8.71 15.45
C PHE A 2 10.89 8.29 16.91
N SER A 3 10.93 6.99 17.18
CA SER A 3 11.38 6.45 18.46
C SER A 3 12.91 6.30 18.43
N LEU A 4 13.62 7.16 19.16
CA LEU A 4 15.09 7.18 19.21
C LEU A 4 15.66 6.00 20.00
N THR A 5 15.74 4.83 19.35
CA THR A 5 16.49 3.67 19.88
C THR A 5 18.00 3.92 19.76
N LYS A 6 18.82 3.20 20.55
CA LYS A 6 20.30 3.31 20.50
C LYS A 6 20.83 3.07 19.08
N ARG A 7 20.32 2.04 18.40
CA ARG A 7 20.62 1.73 16.99
C ARG A 7 20.26 2.86 16.04
N LEU A 8 19.12 3.54 16.24
CA LEU A 8 18.72 4.67 15.38
C LEU A 8 19.71 5.84 15.51
N LYS A 9 20.18 6.14 16.73
CA LYS A 9 21.15 7.22 16.96
C LYS A 9 22.51 6.92 16.32
N GLU A 10 22.96 5.67 16.39
CA GLU A 10 24.17 5.20 15.72
C GLU A 10 24.04 5.32 14.20
N ALA A 11 22.91 4.88 13.64
CA ALA A 11 22.61 4.98 12.21
C ALA A 11 22.56 6.44 11.74
N VAL A 12 21.95 7.34 12.52
CA VAL A 12 21.91 8.78 12.22
C VAL A 12 23.31 9.38 12.20
N SER A 13 24.15 9.00 13.18
CA SER A 13 25.56 9.44 13.25
C SER A 13 26.39 8.93 12.07
N LEU A 14 26.12 7.70 11.61
CA LEU A 14 26.72 7.13 10.42
C LEU A 14 26.30 7.90 9.16
N THR A 15 25.00 8.17 9.02
CA THR A 15 24.41 8.86 7.88
C THR A 15 24.98 10.27 7.71
N ASN A 16 25.23 10.96 8.82
CA ASN A 16 25.81 12.32 8.82
C ASN A 16 27.25 12.36 8.26
N LYS A 17 27.97 11.23 8.22
CA LYS A 17 29.35 11.15 7.71
C LYS A 17 29.43 10.86 6.21
N LEU A 18 28.29 10.58 5.56
CA LEU A 18 28.26 10.12 4.17
C LEU A 18 28.37 11.25 3.14
N ASP A 19 28.87 10.89 1.95
CA ASP A 19 28.94 11.79 0.80
C ASP A 19 27.52 12.15 0.30
N GLN A 20 27.20 13.44 0.42
CA GLN A 20 25.91 14.05 0.13
C GLN A 20 25.51 13.94 -1.35
N LYS A 21 26.45 13.68 -2.27
CA LYS A 21 26.12 13.53 -3.70
C LYS A 21 25.57 12.15 -4.06
N ARG A 22 25.94 11.12 -3.30
CA ARG A 22 25.60 9.72 -3.58
C ARG A 22 24.39 9.26 -2.76
N PHE A 23 24.26 9.78 -1.55
CA PHE A 23 23.20 9.42 -0.61
C PHE A 23 21.76 9.57 -1.18
N PRO A 24 21.39 10.66 -1.90
CA PRO A 24 20.04 10.80 -2.48
C PRO A 24 19.69 9.72 -3.50
N LYS A 25 20.68 9.21 -4.26
CA LYS A 25 20.46 8.13 -5.24
C LYS A 25 20.11 6.81 -4.55
N VAL A 26 20.79 6.51 -3.43
CA VAL A 26 20.50 5.34 -2.61
C VAL A 26 19.10 5.45 -2.02
N LEU A 27 18.74 6.61 -1.46
CA LEU A 27 17.40 6.86 -0.93
C LEU A 27 16.30 6.69 -1.98
N GLY A 28 16.54 7.17 -3.21
CA GLY A 28 15.62 6.97 -4.34
C GLY A 28 15.39 5.49 -4.67
N ARG A 29 16.43 4.66 -4.59
CA ARG A 29 16.31 3.21 -4.80
C ARG A 29 15.57 2.53 -3.64
N VAL A 30 15.86 2.93 -2.40
CA VAL A 30 15.19 2.43 -1.19
C VAL A 30 13.69 2.66 -1.26
N ILE A 31 13.25 3.90 -1.53
CA ILE A 31 11.81 4.22 -1.58
C ILE A 31 11.10 3.53 -2.76
N GLN A 32 11.79 3.36 -3.89
CA GLN A 32 11.25 2.63 -5.04
C GLN A 32 10.95 1.17 -4.67
N LYS A 33 11.89 0.49 -4.00
CA LYS A 33 11.77 -0.91 -3.60
C LYS A 33 10.86 -1.13 -2.39
N LEU A 34 10.76 -0.14 -1.49
CA LEU A 34 9.83 -0.20 -0.37
C LEU A 34 8.37 -0.28 -0.83
N GLY A 35 8.06 0.30 -1.99
CA GLY A 35 6.75 0.20 -2.63
C GLY A 35 6.51 -1.08 -3.42
N ASP A 36 7.36 -2.11 -3.30
CA ASP A 36 7.16 -3.41 -3.93
C ASP A 36 7.06 -4.49 -2.84
N HIS A 37 5.86 -5.02 -2.59
CA HIS A 37 5.60 -6.01 -1.53
C HIS A 37 6.39 -7.34 -1.71
N GLN A 38 6.89 -7.62 -2.92
CA GLN A 38 7.71 -8.80 -3.22
C GLN A 38 9.22 -8.57 -3.02
N ALA A 39 9.66 -7.33 -2.77
CA ALA A 39 11.07 -7.01 -2.60
C ALA A 39 11.55 -7.41 -1.19
N THR A 40 12.03 -8.65 -1.05
CA THR A 40 12.67 -9.13 0.19
C THR A 40 14.01 -8.41 0.45
N ARG A 41 14.67 -7.91 -0.60
CA ARG A 41 15.94 -7.17 -0.54
C ARG A 41 15.91 -5.93 -1.44
N ILE A 42 16.51 -4.84 -0.96
CA ILE A 42 16.59 -3.55 -1.67
C ILE A 42 17.68 -3.61 -2.76
N PHE A 43 18.78 -4.30 -2.46
CA PHE A 43 19.94 -4.50 -3.32
C PHE A 43 20.30 -5.99 -3.38
N THR A 44 20.94 -6.42 -4.46
CA THR A 44 21.57 -7.75 -4.55
C THR A 44 22.86 -7.79 -3.72
N ALA A 45 23.35 -8.98 -3.38
CA ALA A 45 24.58 -9.12 -2.58
C ALA A 45 25.79 -8.41 -3.24
N ASP A 46 25.91 -8.52 -4.56
CA ASP A 46 26.97 -7.86 -5.32
C ASP A 46 26.82 -6.33 -5.34
N GLU A 47 25.59 -5.83 -5.48
CA GLU A 47 25.30 -4.39 -5.38
C GLU A 47 25.57 -3.84 -3.99
N GLU A 48 25.24 -4.58 -2.92
CA GLU A 48 25.55 -4.19 -1.54
C GLU A 48 27.06 -4.11 -1.31
N GLN A 49 27.82 -5.09 -1.81
CA GLN A 49 29.27 -5.10 -1.66
C GLN A 49 29.93 -3.94 -2.42
N GLN A 50 29.44 -3.63 -3.63
CA GLN A 50 29.90 -2.45 -4.38
C GLN A 50 29.49 -1.14 -3.69
N LEU A 51 28.26 -1.06 -3.17
CA LEU A 51 27.75 0.11 -2.50
C LEU A 51 28.50 0.39 -1.19
N ALA A 52 28.81 -0.64 -0.41
CA ALA A 52 29.64 -0.57 0.78
C ALA A 52 31.04 0.00 0.43
N GLY A 53 31.68 -0.53 -0.62
CA GLY A 53 32.97 -0.03 -1.10
C GLY A 53 32.93 1.43 -1.58
N ILE A 54 31.87 1.83 -2.28
CA ILE A 54 31.67 3.20 -2.79
C ILE A 54 31.41 4.21 -1.67
N LEU A 55 30.74 3.78 -0.59
CA LEU A 55 30.39 4.62 0.56
C LEU A 55 31.45 4.56 1.66
N GLY A 56 32.44 3.65 1.56
CA GLY A 56 33.46 3.44 2.58
C GLY A 56 32.88 2.89 3.89
N LEU A 57 31.81 2.11 3.80
CA LEU A 57 31.12 1.50 4.94
C LEU A 57 31.45 0.01 5.01
N ASP A 58 31.41 -0.54 6.22
CA ASP A 58 31.33 -2.00 6.38
C ASP A 58 29.90 -2.51 6.07
N GLN A 59 29.75 -3.84 5.96
CA GLN A 59 28.47 -4.46 5.63
C GLN A 59 27.39 -4.19 6.70
N SER A 60 27.77 -4.15 7.98
CA SER A 60 26.86 -3.92 9.11
C SER A 60 26.40 -2.45 9.14
N GLU A 61 27.31 -1.53 8.88
CA GLU A 61 27.05 -0.10 8.74
C GLU A 61 26.14 0.20 7.56
N LEU A 62 26.36 -0.46 6.41
CA LEU A 62 25.48 -0.36 5.25
C LEU A 62 24.07 -0.87 5.58
N GLU A 63 23.94 -2.06 6.17
CA GLU A 63 22.66 -2.63 6.56
C GLU A 63 21.92 -1.72 7.56
N MET A 64 22.65 -1.14 8.51
CA MET A 64 22.11 -0.19 9.47
C MET A 64 21.58 1.09 8.80
N MET A 65 22.32 1.63 7.84
CA MET A 65 21.91 2.81 7.05
C MET A 65 20.66 2.51 6.19
N LEU A 66 20.62 1.37 5.53
CA LEU A 66 19.46 0.94 4.72
C LEU A 66 18.23 0.72 5.60
N SER A 67 18.41 0.09 6.76
CA SER A 67 17.34 -0.11 7.74
C SER A 67 16.79 1.20 8.29
N LEU A 68 17.65 2.17 8.61
CA LEU A 68 17.24 3.52 8.98
C LEU A 68 16.45 4.18 7.86
N SER A 69 16.98 4.15 6.63
CA SER A 69 16.36 4.80 5.48
C SER A 69 14.97 4.24 5.20
N ARG A 70 14.82 2.92 5.28
CA ARG A 70 13.53 2.22 5.21
C ARG A 70 12.58 2.68 6.30
N TYR A 71 13.02 2.63 7.56
CA TYR A 71 12.20 3.02 8.70
C TYR A 71 11.72 4.47 8.58
N VAL A 72 12.59 5.39 8.13
CA VAL A 72 12.22 6.80 7.92
C VAL A 72 11.10 6.94 6.89
N PHE A 73 11.19 6.27 5.74
CA PHE A 73 10.14 6.34 4.72
C PHE A 73 8.85 5.61 5.14
N GLU A 74 8.94 4.50 5.87
CA GLU A 74 7.78 3.82 6.45
C GLU A 74 7.04 4.73 7.44
N GLN A 75 7.76 5.40 8.34
CA GLN A 75 7.16 6.36 9.29
C GLN A 75 6.58 7.58 8.57
N ALA A 76 7.27 8.11 7.56
CA ALA A 76 6.78 9.22 6.76
C ALA A 76 5.47 8.87 6.03
N ALA A 77 5.38 7.65 5.51
CA ALA A 77 4.19 7.14 4.84
C ALA A 77 3.06 6.86 5.84
N TYR A 78 3.37 6.21 6.96
CA TYR A 78 2.40 5.88 8.02
C TYR A 78 1.71 7.13 8.58
N HIS A 79 2.49 8.18 8.84
CA HIS A 79 1.95 9.46 9.32
C HIS A 79 1.52 10.41 8.19
N ASN A 80 1.51 9.94 6.93
CA ASN A 80 1.22 10.73 5.73
C ASN A 80 1.84 12.15 5.75
N SER A 81 3.11 12.23 6.15
CA SER A 81 3.72 13.52 6.51
C SER A 81 4.20 14.29 5.29
N SER A 82 4.21 15.62 5.38
CA SER A 82 4.81 16.48 4.35
C SER A 82 6.33 16.38 4.39
N ALA A 83 6.99 16.73 3.27
CA ALA A 83 8.46 16.79 3.21
C ALA A 83 9.06 17.76 4.22
N SER A 84 8.40 18.90 4.48
CA SER A 84 8.82 19.86 5.50
C SER A 84 8.75 19.27 6.91
N ASN A 85 7.68 18.56 7.24
CA ASN A 85 7.51 17.94 8.54
C ASN A 85 8.51 16.79 8.73
N LEU A 86 8.75 16.01 7.69
CA LEU A 86 9.76 14.95 7.69
C LEU A 86 11.16 15.52 7.97
N MET A 87 11.56 16.57 7.25
CA MET A 87 12.86 17.23 7.45
C MET A 87 13.03 17.70 8.90
N LYS A 88 12.02 18.43 9.42
CA LYS A 88 12.05 18.94 10.79
C LYS A 88 12.16 17.81 11.83
N SER A 89 11.36 16.75 11.68
CA SER A 89 11.42 15.60 12.59
C SER A 89 12.75 14.84 12.53
N LEU A 90 13.43 14.81 11.38
CA LEU A 90 14.76 14.21 11.25
C LEU A 90 15.84 15.06 11.93
N GLN A 91 15.76 16.39 11.77
CA GLN A 91 16.66 17.33 12.45
C GLN A 91 16.48 17.27 13.97
N GLU A 92 15.24 17.21 14.46
CA GLU A 92 14.93 17.00 15.89
C GLU A 92 15.51 15.67 16.43
N ALA A 93 15.67 14.66 15.57
CA ALA A 93 16.31 13.39 15.89
C ALA A 93 17.86 13.43 15.83
N GLY A 94 18.46 14.57 15.50
CA GLY A 94 19.92 14.76 15.45
C GLY A 94 20.55 14.49 14.08
N MET A 95 19.74 14.37 13.02
CA MET A 95 20.25 14.25 11.65
C MET A 95 20.76 15.61 11.14
N ALA A 96 21.88 15.59 10.42
CA ALA A 96 22.42 16.79 9.79
C ALA A 96 21.44 17.36 8.76
N GLU A 97 21.43 18.68 8.62
CA GLU A 97 20.49 19.39 7.75
C GLU A 97 20.53 18.90 6.30
N SER A 98 21.73 18.69 5.75
CA SER A 98 21.92 18.19 4.38
C SER A 98 21.38 16.76 4.18
N ALA A 99 21.56 15.88 5.17
CA ALA A 99 21.02 14.52 5.11
C ALA A 99 19.48 14.55 5.24
N ALA A 100 18.94 15.36 6.13
CA ALA A 100 17.49 15.54 6.28
C ALA A 100 16.86 16.14 5.01
N GLU A 101 17.53 17.08 4.36
CA GLU A 101 17.09 17.66 3.08
C GLU A 101 17.07 16.62 1.94
N ALA A 102 18.05 15.70 1.90
CA ALA A 102 18.07 14.60 0.94
C ALA A 102 16.83 13.70 1.11
N PHE A 103 16.49 13.31 2.34
CA PHE A 103 15.26 12.55 2.64
C PHE A 103 14.01 13.31 2.22
N ALA A 104 13.93 14.61 2.57
CA ALA A 104 12.77 15.43 2.27
C ALA A 104 12.55 15.60 0.77
N THR A 105 13.62 15.80 -0.01
CA THR A 105 13.58 15.92 -1.47
C THR A 105 13.11 14.63 -2.11
N VAL A 106 13.68 13.48 -1.73
CA VAL A 106 13.28 12.17 -2.27
C VAL A 106 11.83 11.84 -1.89
N TRP A 107 11.44 12.13 -0.65
CA TRP A 107 10.07 11.96 -0.19
C TRP A 107 9.09 12.83 -0.97
N LYS A 108 9.40 14.11 -1.19
CA LYS A 108 8.57 15.04 -1.97
C LYS A 108 8.29 14.50 -3.37
N ALA A 109 9.30 13.94 -4.04
CA ALA A 109 9.17 13.39 -5.38
C ALA A 109 8.36 12.08 -5.43
N SER A 110 8.53 11.21 -4.42
CA SER A 110 8.01 9.83 -4.47
C SER A 110 6.75 9.60 -3.65
N ARG A 111 6.39 10.51 -2.73
CA ARG A 111 5.26 10.37 -1.78
C ARG A 111 3.96 10.02 -2.48
N GLY A 112 3.61 10.72 -3.56
CA GLY A 112 2.34 10.50 -4.25
C GLY A 112 2.21 9.07 -4.80
N GLY A 113 3.27 8.55 -5.41
CA GLY A 113 3.30 7.18 -5.93
C GLY A 113 3.32 6.14 -4.81
N MET A 114 4.11 6.37 -3.76
CA MET A 114 4.20 5.45 -2.62
C MET A 114 2.89 5.37 -1.83
N ILE A 115 2.24 6.49 -1.53
CA ILE A 115 0.95 6.50 -0.84
C ILE A 115 -0.13 5.81 -1.67
N LYS A 116 -0.19 6.06 -3.00
CA LYS A 116 -1.12 5.35 -3.89
C LYS A 116 -0.86 3.85 -3.91
N LYS A 117 0.41 3.42 -3.97
CA LYS A 117 0.79 2.00 -3.88
C LYS A 117 0.34 1.40 -2.55
N LEU A 118 0.60 2.08 -1.42
CA LEU A 118 0.18 1.62 -0.09
C LEU A 118 -1.35 1.55 0.05
N GLN A 119 -2.07 2.53 -0.47
CA GLN A 119 -3.54 2.53 -0.52
C GLN A 119 -4.10 1.48 -1.45
N SER A 120 -3.35 1.13 -2.50
CA SER A 120 -3.77 0.08 -3.40
C SER A 120 -3.73 -1.27 -2.70
N TYR A 121 -2.84 -1.49 -1.71
CA TYR A 121 -2.68 -2.77 -1.00
C TYR A 121 -3.91 -3.16 -0.18
N THR A 122 -4.37 -4.40 -0.38
CA THR A 122 -5.48 -5.01 0.34
C THR A 122 -4.94 -5.65 1.61
N LEU A 123 -5.62 -5.40 2.72
CA LEU A 123 -5.25 -6.01 3.99
C LEU A 123 -5.69 -7.48 3.98
N GLY A 124 -4.74 -8.38 3.74
CA GLY A 124 -4.88 -9.82 4.00
C GLY A 124 -5.97 -10.55 3.19
N THR A 125 -6.45 -9.96 2.10
CA THR A 125 -7.53 -10.54 1.28
C THR A 125 -6.99 -10.98 -0.08
N PRO A 126 -7.10 -12.29 -0.41
CA PRO A 126 -6.56 -12.83 -1.66
C PRO A 126 -7.37 -12.41 -2.89
N MET A 127 -8.55 -11.83 -2.70
CA MET A 127 -9.45 -11.42 -3.78
C MET A 127 -10.06 -10.05 -3.50
N VAL A 128 -10.22 -9.27 -4.56
CA VAL A 128 -10.89 -7.96 -4.58
C VAL A 128 -12.04 -7.97 -5.57
N LEU A 129 -13.12 -7.29 -5.21
CA LEU A 129 -14.25 -7.04 -6.10
C LEU A 129 -13.81 -6.14 -7.26
N LYS A 130 -13.87 -6.67 -8.48
CA LYS A 130 -13.50 -5.97 -9.73
C LYS A 130 -14.71 -5.40 -10.47
N GLY A 131 -15.90 -5.97 -10.26
CA GLY A 131 -17.11 -5.52 -10.93
C GLY A 131 -18.38 -6.10 -10.32
N THR A 132 -19.48 -5.39 -10.52
CA THR A 132 -20.80 -5.78 -10.02
C THR A 132 -21.83 -5.57 -11.13
N ASP A 133 -22.63 -6.59 -11.40
CA ASP A 133 -23.76 -6.58 -12.32
C ASP A 133 -25.02 -7.00 -11.58
N TRP A 134 -26.17 -6.44 -11.95
CA TRP A 134 -27.44 -6.86 -11.36
C TRP A 134 -28.52 -7.03 -12.42
N ARG A 135 -29.48 -7.92 -12.14
CA ARG A 135 -30.67 -8.12 -12.95
C ARG A 135 -31.87 -8.37 -12.07
N PHE A 136 -33.01 -7.85 -12.47
CA PHE A 136 -34.28 -8.09 -11.81
C PHE A 136 -35.14 -9.06 -12.62
N ARG A 137 -35.73 -10.04 -11.94
CA ARG A 137 -36.70 -10.99 -12.49
C ARG A 137 -38.01 -10.82 -11.75
N LEU A 138 -39.06 -10.53 -12.49
CA LEU A 138 -40.44 -10.51 -12.02
C LEU A 138 -41.17 -11.69 -12.65
N LYS A 139 -41.57 -12.66 -11.84
CA LYS A 139 -42.40 -13.79 -12.28
C LYS A 139 -43.85 -13.51 -11.89
N MET A 140 -44.70 -13.37 -12.90
CA MET A 140 -46.15 -13.21 -12.70
C MET A 140 -46.83 -14.55 -12.97
N SER A 141 -47.49 -15.13 -11.97
CA SER A 141 -48.35 -16.30 -12.16
C SER A 141 -49.66 -15.86 -12.82
N THR A 142 -50.08 -16.57 -13.88
CA THR A 142 -51.32 -16.31 -14.62
C THR A 142 -52.48 -17.22 -14.20
N LYS A 143 -52.30 -18.10 -13.21
CA LYS A 143 -53.38 -19.00 -12.75
C LYS A 143 -54.19 -18.36 -11.62
N SER A 144 -55.50 -18.30 -11.84
CA SER A 144 -56.47 -17.36 -11.26
C SER A 144 -56.86 -17.55 -9.78
N ILE A 145 -56.10 -18.26 -8.95
CA ILE A 145 -56.49 -18.48 -7.54
C ILE A 145 -55.52 -17.82 -6.55
N GLU A 146 -54.23 -17.65 -6.88
CA GLU A 146 -53.31 -16.83 -6.08
C GLU A 146 -52.42 -16.02 -7.03
N LYS A 147 -52.64 -14.69 -7.04
CA LYS A 147 -51.82 -13.73 -7.80
C LYS A 147 -50.48 -13.52 -7.07
N GLU A 148 -49.64 -14.55 -7.02
CA GLU A 148 -48.34 -14.43 -6.40
C GLU A 148 -47.37 -13.75 -7.38
N LYS A 149 -46.88 -12.56 -7.00
CA LYS A 149 -45.83 -11.83 -7.71
C LYS A 149 -44.51 -12.19 -7.04
N GLU A 150 -43.76 -13.10 -7.64
CA GLU A 150 -42.45 -13.47 -7.12
C GLU A 150 -41.40 -12.57 -7.76
N LEU A 151 -40.71 -11.81 -6.89
CA LEU A 151 -39.74 -10.82 -7.28
C LEU A 151 -38.35 -11.20 -6.79
N LYS A 152 -37.44 -11.45 -7.72
CA LYS A 152 -36.08 -11.87 -7.41
C LYS A 152 -35.07 -10.99 -8.13
N SER A 153 -34.02 -10.61 -7.43
CA SER A 153 -32.84 -9.99 -8.01
C SER A 153 -31.73 -11.02 -8.15
N ILE A 154 -30.91 -10.85 -9.17
CA ILE A 154 -29.67 -11.58 -9.34
C ILE A 154 -28.55 -10.57 -9.28
N LEU A 155 -27.70 -10.72 -8.27
CA LEU A 155 -26.48 -9.95 -8.12
C LEU A 155 -25.32 -10.83 -8.58
N ARG A 156 -24.52 -10.32 -9.51
CA ARG A 156 -23.28 -10.96 -9.98
C ARG A 156 -22.11 -10.08 -9.61
N MET A 157 -21.11 -10.68 -9.00
CA MET A 157 -19.89 -10.02 -8.56
C MET A 157 -18.72 -10.72 -9.24
N THR A 158 -17.83 -9.95 -9.83
CA THR A 158 -16.56 -10.46 -10.36
C THR A 158 -15.49 -10.16 -9.34
N VAL A 159 -14.89 -11.20 -8.76
CA VAL A 159 -13.79 -11.08 -7.81
C VAL A 159 -12.52 -11.59 -8.45
N GLY A 160 -11.38 -10.93 -8.24
CA GLY A 160 -10.12 -11.35 -8.83
C GLY A 160 -8.94 -10.98 -7.94
N ALA A 161 -7.75 -11.45 -8.30
CA ALA A 161 -6.53 -11.09 -7.59
C ALA A 161 -6.35 -9.55 -7.56
N PRO A 162 -5.78 -9.00 -6.47
CA PRO A 162 -5.37 -7.62 -6.43
C PRO A 162 -4.42 -7.27 -7.58
N SER A 163 -4.58 -6.09 -8.17
CA SER A 163 -3.88 -5.69 -9.41
C SER A 163 -2.44 -5.22 -9.19
N TYR A 164 -1.75 -5.70 -8.15
CA TYR A 164 -0.32 -5.39 -7.94
C TYR A 164 0.57 -6.12 -8.95
N ASP A 165 0.02 -7.15 -9.61
CA ASP A 165 0.71 -8.06 -10.52
C ASP A 165 0.33 -7.81 -11.99
N MET A 166 0.67 -6.65 -12.57
CA MET A 166 0.74 -6.53 -14.04
C MET A 166 1.72 -5.44 -14.45
N ASP A 167 2.99 -5.82 -14.58
CA ASP A 167 3.92 -5.17 -15.50
C ASP A 167 4.63 -6.29 -16.27
N GLY A 168 4.19 -6.53 -17.52
CA GLY A 168 4.79 -7.50 -18.44
C GLY A 168 3.92 -8.73 -18.75
N GLY A 169 3.08 -8.63 -19.78
CA GLY A 169 2.38 -9.80 -20.32
C GLY A 169 1.20 -9.42 -21.20
N ASP A 170 1.49 -9.38 -22.49
CA ASP A 170 0.64 -9.33 -23.69
C ASP A 170 -0.88 -9.08 -23.57
N GLY A 171 -1.35 -8.17 -24.43
CA GLY A 171 -2.77 -7.90 -24.60
C GLY A 171 -3.52 -9.13 -25.06
N LEU A 172 -4.76 -9.26 -24.56
CA LEU A 172 -5.80 -10.23 -24.96
C LEU A 172 -5.68 -11.63 -24.32
N GLY A 173 -6.27 -11.80 -23.13
CA GLY A 173 -6.69 -13.14 -22.69
C GLY A 173 -6.83 -13.33 -21.18
N GLY A 174 -8.03 -13.07 -20.64
CA GLY A 174 -8.45 -13.64 -19.36
C GLY A 174 -8.37 -12.70 -18.16
N LEU A 175 -9.45 -11.93 -17.98
CA LEU A 175 -9.90 -11.54 -16.65
C LEU A 175 -10.17 -12.83 -15.86
N GLY A 176 -9.15 -13.39 -15.21
CA GLY A 176 -9.23 -14.54 -14.31
C GLY A 176 -9.91 -14.17 -13.00
N GLY A 177 -11.08 -13.54 -13.09
CA GLY A 177 -11.93 -13.26 -11.95
C GLY A 177 -12.97 -14.36 -11.80
N GLU A 178 -13.12 -14.87 -10.58
CA GLU A 178 -14.24 -15.75 -10.23
C GLU A 178 -15.54 -14.93 -10.24
N GLN A 179 -16.58 -15.47 -10.88
CA GLN A 179 -17.89 -14.83 -10.91
C GLN A 179 -18.79 -15.47 -9.84
N ILE A 180 -19.15 -14.70 -8.83
CA ILE A 180 -20.07 -15.08 -7.77
C ILE A 180 -21.46 -14.56 -8.13
N SER A 181 -22.47 -15.43 -8.15
CA SER A 181 -23.86 -15.06 -8.44
C SER A 181 -24.78 -15.41 -7.27
N MET A 182 -25.61 -14.46 -6.84
CA MET A 182 -26.58 -14.63 -5.77
C MET A 182 -27.97 -14.26 -6.27
N GLU A 183 -28.97 -15.08 -5.96
CA GLU A 183 -30.39 -14.77 -6.21
C GLU A 183 -31.05 -14.38 -4.89
N LEU A 184 -31.49 -13.13 -4.78
CA LEU A 184 -31.99 -12.53 -3.55
C LEU A 184 -33.38 -11.96 -3.77
N GLY A 185 -34.32 -12.34 -2.89
CA GLY A 185 -35.60 -11.65 -2.72
C GLY A 185 -35.46 -10.36 -1.93
N ARG A 186 -36.58 -9.70 -1.62
CA ARG A 186 -36.60 -8.43 -0.88
C ARG A 186 -35.85 -8.51 0.45
N ASP A 187 -36.17 -9.50 1.28
CA ASP A 187 -35.60 -9.59 2.63
C ASP A 187 -34.09 -9.86 2.59
N GLY A 188 -33.63 -10.68 1.64
CA GLY A 188 -32.21 -10.94 1.40
C GLY A 188 -31.44 -9.70 0.93
N LEU A 189 -32.06 -8.84 0.11
CA LEU A 189 -31.45 -7.56 -0.30
C LEU A 189 -31.36 -6.58 0.86
N VAL A 190 -32.40 -6.49 1.69
CA VAL A 190 -32.41 -5.62 2.88
C VAL A 190 -31.37 -6.07 3.91
N ASP A 191 -31.23 -7.38 4.12
CA ASP A 191 -30.19 -7.94 5.00
C ASP A 191 -28.78 -7.68 4.45
N LEU A 192 -28.55 -7.91 3.16
CA LEU A 192 -27.27 -7.63 2.51
C LEU A 192 -26.89 -6.14 2.65
N TYR A 193 -27.82 -5.23 2.34
CA TYR A 193 -27.62 -3.79 2.51
C TYR A 193 -27.27 -3.43 3.96
N SER A 194 -28.03 -3.95 4.93
CA SER A 194 -27.81 -3.68 6.35
C SER A 194 -26.43 -4.17 6.83
N LYS A 195 -25.94 -5.28 6.29
CA LYS A 195 -24.59 -5.79 6.59
C LYS A 195 -23.50 -4.92 5.97
N LEU A 196 -23.67 -4.47 4.73
CA LEU A 196 -22.72 -3.56 4.06
C LEU A 196 -22.64 -2.21 4.79
N GLU A 197 -23.77 -1.66 5.23
CA GLU A 197 -23.82 -0.43 6.03
C GLU A 197 -23.08 -0.55 7.37
N LYS A 198 -23.23 -1.69 8.06
CA LYS A 198 -22.48 -1.97 9.30
C LYS A 198 -20.97 -2.02 9.04
N ILE A 199 -20.54 -2.67 7.96
CA ILE A 199 -19.13 -2.73 7.56
C ILE A 199 -18.61 -1.32 7.24
N GLN A 200 -19.36 -0.53 6.47
CA GLN A 200 -19.00 0.86 6.15
C GLN A 200 -18.83 1.71 7.42
N THR A 201 -19.78 1.61 8.36
CA THR A 201 -19.72 2.32 9.65
C THR A 201 -18.47 1.94 10.46
N GLN A 202 -18.11 0.65 10.46
CA GLN A 202 -16.91 0.17 11.15
C GLN A 202 -15.62 0.68 10.48
N ILE A 203 -15.56 0.70 9.15
CA ILE A 203 -14.43 1.26 8.41
C ILE A 203 -14.30 2.74 8.72
N ASP A 204 -15.38 3.51 8.66
CA ASP A 204 -15.38 4.96 8.94
C ASP A 204 -14.95 5.30 10.37
N ALA A 205 -15.25 4.42 11.34
CA ALA A 205 -14.78 4.56 12.71
C ALA A 205 -13.26 4.37 12.83
N LEU A 206 -12.65 3.54 11.97
CA LEU A 206 -11.20 3.32 11.92
C LEU A 206 -10.45 4.47 11.24
N THR A 207 -11.05 5.11 10.23
CA THR A 207 -10.42 6.22 9.47
C THR A 207 -10.51 7.59 10.17
N LYS A 208 -11.29 7.74 11.25
CA LYS A 208 -11.45 9.00 12.00
C LYS A 208 -10.38 9.26 13.09
N LYS A 209 -9.29 8.50 13.13
CA LYS A 209 -8.13 8.73 14.03
C LYS A 209 -6.99 9.41 13.30
#